data_AF-A0A923VB70-F1
#
_entry.id   AF-A0A923VB70-F1
#
_cell.length_a   1.000
_cell.length_b   1.000
_cell.length_c   1.000
_cell.angle_alpha   90.00
_cell.angle_beta   90.00
_cell.angle_gamma   90.00
#
_symmetry.space_group_name_H-M   'P 1'
#
loop_
_entity.id
_entity.type
_entity.pdbx_description
1 polymer ?
#
loop_
_entity_poly.entity_id
_entity_poly.type
_entity_poly.pdbx_seq_one_letter_code
_entity_poly.pdbx_strand_id
1 'polypeptide(L)'
;MLEFANHWDFAVIPARPYKPRDKAAVEAGIGVIQRQFFQEVRNEVFYTLGELNNRFKIFLEKLNQSAMKDHGGVSRLDRFENEKHLLQVLQKSNYELSTWKINSILFNISMLA
;
A
#
# COMPACT_ATOMS: atom_id res chain seq x y z
N MET A 1 8.51 13.18 -2.55
CA MET A 1 8.54 11.71 -2.74
C MET A 1 9.95 11.16 -2.60
N LEU A 2 10.95 11.69 -3.32
CA LEU A 2 12.33 11.20 -3.20
C LEU A 2 12.90 11.41 -1.77
N GLU A 3 12.65 12.56 -1.16
CA GLU A 3 13.09 12.82 0.23
C GLU A 3 12.47 11.85 1.24
N PHE A 4 11.16 11.57 1.11
CA PHE A 4 10.46 10.59 1.93
C PHE A 4 11.02 9.17 1.74
N ALA A 5 11.32 8.80 0.49
CA ALA A 5 11.91 7.52 0.14
C ALA A 5 13.32 7.37 0.74
N ASN A 6 14.14 8.41 0.63
CA ASN A 6 15.49 8.46 1.20
C ASN A 6 15.45 8.42 2.74
N HIS A 7 14.51 9.12 3.38
CA HIS A 7 14.37 9.12 4.84
C HIS A 7 14.11 7.73 5.40
N TRP A 8 13.30 6.93 4.70
CA TRP A 8 12.93 5.57 5.12
C TRP A 8 13.73 4.47 4.41
N ASP A 9 14.81 4.83 3.70
CA ASP A 9 15.70 3.92 2.97
C ASP A 9 14.96 2.92 2.05
N PHE A 10 13.99 3.41 1.28
CA PHE A 10 13.31 2.60 0.27
C PHE A 10 13.36 3.24 -1.12
N ALA A 11 13.30 2.41 -2.16
CA ALA A 11 13.29 2.87 -3.55
C ALA A 11 11.85 3.06 -4.07
N VAL A 12 11.59 4.18 -4.75
CA VAL A 12 10.33 4.39 -5.48
C VAL A 12 10.47 3.88 -6.91
N ILE A 13 9.81 2.76 -7.21
CA ILE A 13 9.79 2.18 -8.55
C ILE A 13 8.41 2.44 -9.17
N PRO A 14 8.28 3.34 -10.16
CA PRO A 14 7.00 3.59 -10.82
C PRO A 14 6.58 2.37 -11.64
N ALA A 15 5.27 2.08 -11.64
CA ALA A 15 4.71 1.07 -12.54
C ALA A 15 4.74 1.55 -13.99
N ARG A 16 4.82 0.60 -14.93
CA ARG A 16 4.81 0.91 -16.37
C ARG A 16 3.53 1.68 -16.77
N PRO A 17 3.64 2.80 -17.49
CA PRO A 17 2.49 3.50 -18.06
C PRO A 17 1.66 2.57 -18.96
N TYR A 18 0.33 2.65 -18.87
CA TYR A 18 -0.64 1.95 -19.73
C TYR A 18 -0.58 0.41 -19.74
N LYS A 19 0.35 -0.22 -19.01
CA LYS A 19 0.50 -1.68 -18.88
C LYS A 19 0.81 -2.04 -17.43
N PRO A 20 -0.17 -1.93 -16.51
CA PRO A 20 0.03 -2.22 -15.09
C PRO A 20 0.21 -3.72 -14.89
N ARG A 21 1.46 -4.20 -14.97
CA ARG A 21 1.82 -5.61 -14.67
C ARG A 21 2.72 -5.73 -13.46
N ASP A 22 3.25 -4.62 -12.96
CA ASP A 22 4.27 -4.60 -11.90
C ASP A 22 3.69 -4.73 -10.48
N LYS A 23 2.34 -4.80 -10.34
CA LYS A 23 1.63 -4.85 -9.05
C LYS A 23 0.62 -5.99 -8.94
N ALA A 24 0.84 -7.08 -9.68
CA ALA A 24 -0.11 -8.20 -9.76
C ALA A 24 -0.49 -8.78 -8.38
N ALA A 25 0.47 -8.92 -7.45
CA ALA A 25 0.19 -9.43 -6.10
C ALA A 25 -0.76 -8.51 -5.31
N VAL A 26 -0.57 -7.19 -5.44
CA VAL A 26 -1.42 -6.18 -4.77
C VAL A 26 -2.83 -6.20 -5.35
N GLU A 27 -2.95 -6.21 -6.67
CA GLU A 27 -4.24 -6.26 -7.36
C GLU A 27 -5.01 -7.53 -7.04
N ALA A 28 -4.34 -8.68 -7.01
CA ALA A 28 -4.93 -9.95 -6.59
C ALA A 28 -5.44 -9.88 -5.14
N GLY A 29 -4.65 -9.30 -4.24
CA GLY A 29 -5.04 -9.07 -2.84
C GLY A 29 -6.28 -8.19 -2.71
N ILE A 30 -6.32 -7.05 -3.43
CA ILE A 30 -7.48 -6.16 -3.48
C ILE A 30 -8.71 -6.90 -4.00
N GLY A 31 -8.56 -7.69 -5.06
CA GLY A 31 -9.66 -8.48 -5.60
C GLY A 31 -10.24 -9.48 -4.59
N VAL A 32 -9.39 -10.12 -3.77
CA VAL A 32 -9.84 -11.00 -2.69
C VAL A 32 -10.64 -10.22 -1.64
N ILE A 33 -10.10 -9.07 -1.20
CA ILE A 33 -10.77 -8.20 -0.22
C ILE A 33 -12.14 -7.75 -0.74
N GLN A 34 -12.22 -7.24 -1.96
CA GLN A 34 -13.47 -6.76 -2.55
C GLN A 34 -14.52 -7.88 -2.64
N ARG A 35 -14.13 -9.08 -3.08
CA ARG A 35 -15.08 -10.21 -3.19
C ARG A 35 -15.56 -10.72 -1.84
N GLN A 36 -14.68 -10.79 -0.84
CA GLN A 36 -15.01 -11.40 0.45
C GLN A 36 -15.62 -10.40 1.42
N PHE A 37 -14.98 -9.24 1.61
CA PHE A 37 -15.42 -8.26 2.59
C PHE A 37 -16.81 -7.73 2.28
N PHE A 38 -17.06 -7.28 1.04
CA PHE A 38 -18.38 -6.77 0.66
C PHE A 38 -19.47 -7.85 0.73
N GLN A 39 -19.14 -9.10 0.45
CA GLN A 39 -20.08 -10.20 0.62
C GLN A 39 -20.40 -10.42 2.11
N GLU A 40 -19.41 -10.33 3.00
CA GLU A 40 -19.59 -10.52 4.44
C GLU A 40 -20.47 -9.42 5.05
N VAL A 41 -20.24 -8.16 4.68
CA VAL A 41 -20.95 -7.00 5.24
C VAL A 41 -22.17 -6.55 4.43
N ARG A 42 -22.60 -7.33 3.42
CA ARG A 42 -23.67 -6.91 2.46
C ARG A 42 -25.01 -6.54 3.10
N ASN A 43 -25.26 -7.02 4.31
CA ASN A 43 -26.50 -6.76 5.08
C ASN A 43 -26.24 -5.90 6.33
N GLU A 44 -25.04 -5.35 6.47
CA GLU A 44 -24.64 -4.47 7.57
C GLU A 44 -24.74 -3.01 7.11
N VAL A 45 -25.19 -2.12 7.99
CA VAL A 45 -25.21 -0.67 7.75
C VAL A 45 -24.29 -0.02 8.77
N PHE A 46 -23.38 0.83 8.27
CA PHE A 46 -22.45 1.59 9.11
C PHE A 46 -22.87 3.06 9.12
N TYR A 47 -22.95 3.65 10.31
CA TYR A 47 -23.31 5.06 10.49
C TYR A 47 -22.08 5.96 10.65
N THR A 48 -20.92 5.35 10.92
CA THR A 48 -19.65 6.07 11.01
C THR A 48 -18.53 5.34 10.26
N LEU A 49 -17.54 6.10 9.81
CA LEU A 49 -16.32 5.52 9.25
C LEU A 49 -15.55 4.68 10.28
N GLY A 50 -15.65 5.02 11.57
CA GLY A 50 -15.05 4.26 12.66
C GLY A 50 -15.61 2.84 12.77
N GLU A 51 -16.93 2.68 12.67
CA GLU A 51 -17.59 1.37 12.65
C GLU A 51 -17.13 0.52 11.47
N LEU A 52 -17.13 1.09 10.26
CA LEU A 52 -16.65 0.41 9.07
C LEU A 52 -15.18 -0.02 9.21
N ASN A 53 -14.32 0.87 9.71
CA ASN A 53 -12.91 0.57 9.93
C ASN A 53 -12.69 -0.54 10.95
N ASN A 54 -13.44 -0.55 12.05
CA ASN A 54 -13.37 -1.61 13.05
C ASN A 54 -13.82 -2.94 12.47
N ARG A 55 -14.93 -2.94 11.73
CA ARG A 55 -15.42 -4.13 11.04
C ARG A 55 -14.43 -4.67 10.02
N PHE A 56 -13.77 -3.77 9.30
CA PHE A 56 -12.74 -4.10 8.32
C PHE A 56 -11.48 -4.68 8.98
N LYS A 57 -11.05 -4.16 10.13
CA LYS A 57 -9.93 -4.73 10.91
C LYS A 57 -10.20 -6.18 11.31
N ILE A 58 -11.40 -6.47 11.83
CA ILE A 58 -11.81 -7.84 12.19
C ILE A 58 -11.76 -8.77 10.95
N PHE A 59 -12.23 -8.28 9.80
CA PHE A 59 -12.12 -9.02 8.55
C PHE A 59 -10.66 -9.28 8.15
N LEU A 60 -9.79 -8.27 8.24
CA LEU A 60 -8.37 -8.39 7.90
C LEU A 60 -7.63 -9.39 8.80
N GLU A 61 -7.93 -9.41 10.10
CA GLU A 61 -7.37 -10.39 11.04
C GLU A 61 -7.72 -11.82 10.61
N LYS A 62 -9.00 -12.08 10.32
CA LYS A 62 -9.46 -13.38 9.80
C LYS A 62 -8.80 -13.73 8.46
N LEU A 63 -8.76 -12.78 7.53
CA LEU A 63 -8.16 -12.98 6.21
C LEU A 63 -6.66 -13.32 6.31
N ASN A 64 -5.95 -12.65 7.22
CA ASN A 64 -4.51 -12.87 7.41
C ASN A 64 -4.21 -14.23 8.05
N GLN A 65 -5.09 -14.73 8.93
CA GLN A 65 -4.98 -16.06 9.54
C GLN A 65 -5.49 -17.19 8.64
N SER A 66 -6.27 -16.89 7.60
CA SER A 66 -6.80 -17.90 6.68
C SER A 66 -5.70 -18.56 5.83
N ALA A 67 -5.83 -19.88 5.64
CA ALA A 67 -4.94 -20.68 4.78
C ALA A 67 -5.03 -20.25 3.31
N MET A 68 -3.86 -20.07 2.68
CA MET A 68 -3.74 -19.77 1.26
C MET A 68 -3.53 -21.06 0.45
N LYS A 69 -4.54 -21.44 -0.35
CA LYS A 69 -4.48 -22.68 -1.17
C LYS A 69 -3.28 -22.73 -2.10
N ASP A 70 -2.97 -21.61 -2.75
CA ASP A 70 -1.87 -21.53 -3.72
C ASP A 70 -0.47 -21.53 -3.07
N HIS A 71 -0.40 -21.53 -1.73
CA HIS A 71 0.85 -21.44 -0.97
C HIS A 71 0.99 -22.60 0.02
N GLY A 72 0.53 -23.81 -0.35
CA GLY A 72 0.69 -24.99 0.50
C GLY A 72 -0.12 -24.94 1.82
N GLY A 73 -1.15 -24.10 1.88
CA GLY A 73 -2.03 -24.00 3.04
C GLY A 73 -1.52 -23.12 4.18
N VAL A 74 -0.36 -22.47 4.06
CA VAL A 74 0.09 -21.50 5.07
C VAL A 74 -0.76 -20.23 5.04
N SER A 75 -0.88 -19.55 6.17
CA SER A 75 -1.58 -18.26 6.24
C SER A 75 -0.69 -17.09 5.83
N ARG A 76 -1.29 -15.91 5.59
CA ARG A 76 -0.52 -14.68 5.33
C ARG A 76 0.27 -14.27 6.56
N LEU A 77 -0.29 -14.49 7.75
CA LEU A 77 0.37 -14.23 9.02
C LEU A 77 1.61 -15.10 9.21
N ASP A 78 1.52 -16.40 8.91
CA ASP A 78 2.68 -17.32 9.02
C ASP A 78 3.82 -16.88 8.11
N ARG A 79 3.49 -16.49 6.88
CA ARG A 79 4.48 -15.94 5.94
C ARG A 79 5.13 -14.67 6.48
N PHE A 80 4.33 -13.75 7.01
CA PHE A 80 4.85 -12.52 7.59
C PHE A 80 5.79 -12.80 8.77
N GLU A 81 5.40 -13.67 9.71
CA GLU A 81 6.26 -13.98 10.87
C GLU A 81 7.56 -14.68 10.44
N ASN A 82 7.54 -15.50 9.39
CA ASN A 82 8.75 -16.07 8.81
C ASN A 82 9.66 -15.03 8.17
N GLU A 83 9.13 -13.99 7.52
CA GLU A 83 9.92 -12.95 6.83
C GLU A 83 10.26 -11.76 7.73
N LYS A 84 9.63 -11.63 8.90
CA LYS A 84 9.72 -10.47 9.81
C LYS A 84 11.15 -10.10 10.22
N HIS A 85 12.00 -11.11 10.39
CA HIS A 85 13.40 -10.91 10.75
C HIS A 85 14.25 -10.33 9.60
N LEU A 86 13.75 -10.36 8.37
CA LEU A 86 14.39 -9.76 7.19
C LEU A 86 14.06 -8.27 7.04
N LEU A 87 13.11 -7.75 7.83
CA LEU A 87 12.69 -6.36 7.75
C LEU A 87 13.77 -5.44 8.33
N GLN A 88 13.98 -4.30 7.67
CA GLN A 88 14.86 -3.25 8.19
C GLN A 88 14.25 -2.62 9.45
N VAL A 89 15.12 -2.15 10.34
CA VAL A 89 14.71 -1.40 11.53
C VAL A 89 14.14 -0.04 11.11
N LEU A 90 13.00 0.33 11.68
CA LEU A 90 12.38 1.63 11.45
C LEU A 90 13.31 2.74 11.96
N GLN A 91 13.60 3.74 11.12
CA GLN A 91 14.29 4.96 11.55
C GLN A 91 13.55 5.62 12.72
N LYS A 92 14.31 6.10 13.71
CA LYS A 92 13.74 6.64 14.96
C LYS A 92 13.11 8.02 14.80
N SER A 93 13.57 8.80 13.83
CA SER A 93 13.04 10.12 13.54
C SER A 93 11.85 10.03 12.57
N ASN A 94 10.79 10.77 12.88
CA ASN A 94 9.69 10.94 11.94
C ASN A 94 10.15 11.78 10.74
N TYR A 95 9.61 11.48 9.57
CA TYR A 95 9.79 12.34 8.40
C TYR A 95 9.02 13.65 8.59
N GLU A 96 9.68 14.79 8.38
CA GLU A 96 9.04 16.11 8.39
C GLU A 96 8.59 16.49 6.97
N LEU A 97 7.32 16.90 6.84
CA LEU A 97 6.75 17.24 5.55
C LEU A 97 7.28 18.60 5.06
N SER A 98 8.13 18.56 4.03
CA SER A 98 8.62 19.74 3.33
C SER A 98 7.62 20.21 2.27
N THR A 99 7.23 21.50 2.30
CA THR A 99 6.41 22.11 1.25
C THR A 99 7.29 22.82 0.24
N TRP A 100 7.28 22.37 -1.01
CA TRP A 100 8.03 22.98 -2.11
C TRP A 100 7.09 23.87 -2.94
N LYS A 101 7.43 25.15 -3.09
CA LYS A 101 6.76 26.04 -4.06
C LYS A 101 7.53 25.97 -5.37
N ILE A 102 6.89 25.44 -6.41
CA ILE A 102 7.43 25.49 -7.77
C ILE A 102 7.08 26.87 -8.33
N ASN A 103 8.04 27.80 -8.31
CA ASN A 103 7.91 29.04 -9.06
C ASN A 103 8.21 28.72 -10.53
N SER A 104 7.19 28.77 -11.38
CA SER A 104 7.32 28.60 -12.83
C SER A 104 8.06 29.81 -13.41
N ILE A 105 9.39 29.78 -13.50
CA ILE A 105 10.11 30.75 -14.30
C ILE A 105 10.00 30.27 -15.75
N LEU A 106 9.24 30.99 -16.58
CA LEU A 106 9.20 30.81 -18.02
C LEU A 106 10.64 30.91 -18.56
N PHE A 107 11.23 29.77 -18.95
CA PHE A 107 12.46 29.74 -19.73
C PHE A 107 12.14 30.31 -21.11
N ASN A 108 12.36 31.61 -21.29
CA ASN A 108 12.34 32.25 -22.59
C ASN A 108 13.62 31.82 -23.33
N ILE A 109 13.54 30.71 -24.06
CA ILE A 109 14.58 30.33 -25.02
C ILE A 109 14.42 31.27 -26.21
N SER A 110 15.08 32.44 -26.16
CA SER A 110 15.35 33.24 -27.35
C SER A 110 16.40 32.50 -28.18
N MET A 111 15.91 31.68 -29.10
CA MET A 111 16.63 31.28 -30.30
C MET A 111 16.83 32.57 -31.13
N LEU A 112 18.09 33.02 -31.30
CA LEU A 112 18.65 33.88 -32.38
C LEU A 112 19.87 34.67 -31.88
N ALA A 113 21.08 34.19 -32.23
CA ALA A 113 22.05 34.84 -33.11
C ALA A 113 23.26 33.92 -33.28
#